data_AF-A0A9X1Q8U4-F1
#
_entry.id   AF-A0A9X1Q8U4-F1
#
_cell.length_a   1.000
_cell.length_b   1.000
_cell.length_c   1.000
_cell.angle_alpha   90.00
_cell.angle_beta   90.00
_cell.angle_gamma   90.00
#
_symmetry.space_group_name_H-M   'P 1'
#
loop_
_entity.id
_entity.type
_entity.pdbx_description
1 polymer ?
#
loop_
_entity_poly.entity_id
_entity_poly.type
_entity_poly.pdbx_seq_one_letter_code
_entity_poly.pdbx_strand_id
1 'polypeptide(L)'
;METSLSKQNIAPKVTLMRNRLVVCICLMLLQAVDLFAQSVVNNKITKIETLNRNNGIERGPAKPYLFQYGIANAFIEGLYEGHLSIDELKKHGDFGIGAPNLIDGELTIVDGIAYQSNAKGQTIEAPGQIKTPFAFVTTFKADTTLLLANVQNIDELFTRIESLLPNRNGIYALRIGGLFSKMRTRAFPAMVQKPYRPLAKLLDQQQFFELNGMDGAMIGFYMPGYLSGINITGLHFHFLSTDRTAGGHVVALTAQNLTIEITEVKSFLLETSETADFQKFQFIGGNSSGLQKIEKGGN
;
A
#
# COMPACT_ATOMS: atom_id res chain seq x y z
N MET A 1 -70.31 -71.27 -47.44
CA MET A 1 -70.26 -72.63 -46.87
C MET A 1 -68.88 -72.82 -46.28
N GLU A 2 -68.86 -73.15 -45.00
CA GLU A 2 -67.67 -73.45 -44.21
C GLU A 2 -66.81 -74.55 -44.84
N THR A 3 -65.50 -74.52 -44.61
CA THR A 3 -64.87 -75.46 -43.65
C THR A 3 -63.36 -75.21 -43.55
N SER A 4 -62.86 -75.52 -42.37
CA SER A 4 -61.60 -75.09 -41.80
C SER A 4 -60.65 -76.28 -41.54
N LEU A 5 -59.36 -75.95 -41.58
CA LEU A 5 -58.27 -76.36 -40.68
C LEU A 5 -58.05 -77.85 -40.32
N SER A 6 -56.78 -78.27 -40.46
CA SER A 6 -56.03 -78.69 -39.26
C SER A 6 -54.56 -78.23 -39.35
N LYS A 7 -54.05 -77.68 -38.23
CA LYS A 7 -52.70 -77.13 -38.04
C LYS A 7 -51.87 -78.09 -37.19
N GLN A 8 -50.63 -78.36 -37.61
CA GLN A 8 -49.58 -78.89 -36.73
C GLN A 8 -48.88 -77.75 -35.98
N ASN A 9 -48.54 -78.03 -34.72
CA ASN A 9 -48.04 -77.09 -33.73
C ASN A 9 -46.53 -77.29 -33.56
N ILE A 10 -45.70 -76.29 -33.91
CA ILE A 10 -44.26 -76.27 -33.59
C ILE A 10 -43.91 -74.89 -33.01
N ALA A 11 -43.75 -74.84 -31.69
CA ALA A 11 -42.96 -73.86 -30.94
C ALA A 11 -42.63 -74.52 -29.58
N PRO A 12 -41.42 -74.34 -28.99
CA PRO A 12 -40.82 -73.03 -28.73
C PRO A 12 -39.27 -73.03 -28.66
N LYS A 13 -38.57 -72.41 -29.63
CA LYS A 13 -37.13 -72.05 -29.48
C LYS A 13 -36.82 -70.61 -29.87
N VAL A 14 -37.65 -69.98 -30.70
CA VAL A 14 -37.41 -68.62 -31.20
C VAL A 14 -37.76 -67.54 -30.16
N THR A 15 -38.71 -67.79 -29.25
CA THR A 15 -39.14 -66.80 -28.24
C THR A 15 -38.10 -66.54 -27.15
N LEU A 16 -37.33 -67.56 -26.74
CA LEU A 16 -36.35 -67.43 -25.65
C LEU A 16 -35.08 -66.65 -26.08
N MET A 17 -34.62 -66.84 -27.33
CA MET A 17 -33.50 -66.07 -27.89
C MET A 17 -33.87 -64.59 -28.09
N ARG A 18 -35.11 -64.31 -28.52
CA ARG A 18 -35.58 -62.94 -28.75
C ARG A 18 -35.66 -62.15 -27.43
N ASN A 19 -36.11 -62.78 -26.34
CA ASN A 19 -36.10 -62.15 -25.01
C ASN A 19 -34.68 -61.91 -24.47
N ARG A 20 -33.73 -62.85 -24.68
CA ARG A 20 -32.33 -62.64 -24.26
C ARG A 20 -31.63 -61.52 -25.04
N LEU A 21 -31.92 -61.40 -26.33
CA LEU A 21 -31.36 -60.33 -27.17
C LEU A 21 -31.92 -58.96 -26.79
N VAL A 22 -33.24 -58.86 -26.53
CA VAL A 22 -33.86 -57.61 -26.07
C VAL A 22 -33.35 -57.19 -24.70
N VAL A 23 -33.16 -58.14 -23.77
CA VAL A 23 -32.57 -57.85 -22.45
C VAL A 23 -31.11 -57.40 -22.58
N CYS A 24 -30.29 -58.04 -23.43
CA CYS A 24 -28.92 -57.59 -23.68
C CYS A 24 -28.85 -56.19 -24.30
N ILE A 25 -29.74 -55.87 -25.26
CA ILE A 25 -29.79 -54.54 -25.87
C ILE A 25 -30.22 -53.49 -24.84
N CYS A 26 -31.21 -53.78 -23.98
CA CYS A 26 -31.60 -52.87 -22.90
C CYS A 26 -30.49 -52.64 -21.87
N LEU A 27 -29.73 -53.68 -21.49
CA LEU A 27 -28.59 -53.54 -20.58
C LEU A 27 -27.45 -52.72 -21.20
N MET A 28 -27.14 -52.92 -22.48
CA MET A 28 -26.14 -52.10 -23.19
C MET A 28 -26.59 -50.64 -23.32
N LEU A 29 -27.89 -50.41 -23.56
CA LEU A 29 -28.45 -49.05 -23.61
C LEU A 29 -28.40 -48.37 -22.23
N LEU A 30 -28.70 -49.09 -21.13
CA LEU A 30 -28.55 -48.54 -19.78
C LEU A 30 -27.10 -48.18 -19.47
N GLN A 31 -26.15 -49.06 -19.79
CA GLN A 31 -24.72 -48.80 -19.58
C GLN A 31 -24.24 -47.62 -20.44
N ALA A 32 -24.73 -47.48 -21.67
CA ALA A 32 -24.41 -46.35 -22.53
C ALA A 32 -24.99 -45.02 -22.00
N VAL A 33 -26.19 -45.05 -21.40
CA VAL A 33 -26.78 -43.88 -20.75
C VAL A 33 -26.00 -43.49 -19.50
N ASP A 34 -25.54 -44.44 -18.70
CA ASP A 34 -24.69 -44.17 -17.52
C ASP A 34 -23.31 -43.61 -17.92
N LEU A 35 -22.67 -44.16 -18.95
CA LEU A 35 -21.42 -43.64 -19.51
C LEU A 35 -21.60 -42.22 -20.10
N PHE A 36 -22.74 -41.95 -20.74
CA PHE A 36 -23.06 -40.62 -21.25
C PHE A 36 -23.35 -39.63 -20.12
N ALA A 37 -24.08 -40.05 -19.08
CA ALA A 37 -24.35 -39.24 -17.91
C ALA A 37 -23.05 -38.93 -17.13
N GLN A 38 -22.17 -39.91 -16.95
CA GLN A 38 -20.85 -39.72 -16.35
C GLN A 38 -19.96 -38.82 -17.22
N SER A 39 -20.00 -38.94 -18.54
CA SER A 39 -19.28 -38.05 -19.47
C SER A 39 -19.80 -36.60 -19.39
N VAL A 40 -21.12 -36.40 -19.30
CA VAL A 40 -21.74 -35.07 -19.15
C VAL A 40 -21.44 -34.46 -17.78
N VAL A 41 -21.47 -35.26 -16.71
CA VAL A 41 -21.12 -34.82 -15.36
C VAL A 41 -19.62 -34.52 -15.27
N ASN A 42 -18.75 -35.37 -15.79
CA ASN A 42 -17.31 -35.12 -15.85
C ASN A 42 -17.00 -33.89 -16.69
N ASN A 43 -17.61 -33.72 -17.87
CA ASN A 43 -17.44 -32.49 -18.67
C ASN A 43 -17.93 -31.25 -17.92
N LYS A 44 -19.03 -31.33 -17.15
CA LYS A 44 -19.47 -30.21 -16.30
C LYS A 44 -18.51 -29.93 -15.15
N ILE A 45 -17.99 -30.96 -14.47
CA ILE A 45 -17.02 -30.83 -13.37
C ILE A 45 -15.70 -30.26 -13.90
N THR A 46 -15.17 -30.79 -15.01
CA THR A 46 -13.98 -30.25 -15.68
C THR A 46 -14.22 -28.80 -16.10
N LYS A 47 -15.39 -28.46 -16.65
CA LYS A 47 -15.72 -27.07 -17.00
C LYS A 47 -15.83 -26.16 -15.77
N ILE A 48 -16.34 -26.64 -14.63
CA ILE A 48 -16.39 -25.89 -13.35
C ILE A 48 -14.98 -25.74 -12.74
N GLU A 49 -14.15 -26.77 -12.75
CA GLU A 49 -12.76 -26.71 -12.29
C GLU A 49 -11.89 -25.82 -13.19
N THR A 50 -12.18 -25.80 -14.50
CA THR A 50 -11.49 -24.90 -15.46
C THR A 50 -11.98 -23.45 -15.32
N LEU A 51 -13.27 -23.23 -15.01
CA LEU A 51 -13.82 -21.90 -14.69
C LEU A 51 -13.31 -21.36 -13.34
N ASN A 52 -12.94 -22.23 -12.40
CA ASN A 52 -12.36 -21.82 -11.11
C ASN A 52 -10.82 -21.68 -11.10
N ARG A 53 -10.11 -22.09 -12.16
CA ARG A 53 -8.65 -21.89 -12.27
C ARG A 53 -8.22 -20.79 -13.23
N ASN A 54 -9.10 -20.28 -14.10
CA ASN A 54 -8.77 -19.24 -15.07
C ASN A 54 -9.76 -18.08 -15.10
N ASN A 55 -10.38 -17.73 -13.97
CA ASN A 55 -10.89 -16.37 -13.76
C ASN A 55 -9.75 -15.47 -13.32
N GLY A 56 -8.72 -15.37 -14.16
CA GLY A 56 -7.98 -14.13 -14.27
C GLY A 56 -8.96 -13.10 -14.80
N ILE A 57 -9.74 -12.50 -13.89
CA ILE A 57 -10.08 -11.09 -14.07
C ILE A 57 -8.72 -10.48 -14.35
N GLU A 58 -8.48 -10.02 -15.58
CA GLU A 58 -7.42 -9.06 -15.83
C GLU A 58 -7.78 -7.87 -14.95
N ARG A 59 -7.34 -7.93 -13.70
CA ARG A 59 -7.26 -6.78 -12.84
C ARG A 59 -6.28 -5.95 -13.63
N GLY A 60 -6.78 -4.88 -14.26
CA GLY A 60 -5.92 -3.79 -14.71
C GLY A 60 -4.91 -3.49 -13.60
N PRO A 61 -3.73 -2.93 -13.93
CA PRO A 61 -2.60 -2.83 -13.01
C PRO A 61 -3.09 -2.46 -11.61
N ALA A 62 -2.68 -3.26 -10.61
CA ALA A 62 -3.18 -3.12 -9.24
C ALA A 62 -3.13 -1.64 -8.86
N LYS A 63 -4.28 -1.07 -8.50
CA LYS A 63 -4.37 0.35 -8.16
C LYS A 63 -3.39 0.64 -7.01
N PRO A 64 -2.73 1.81 -6.99
CA PRO A 64 -1.87 2.19 -5.88
C PRO A 64 -2.61 2.05 -4.56
N TYR A 65 -1.94 1.44 -3.59
CA TYR A 65 -2.37 1.38 -2.20
C TYR A 65 -1.29 2.04 -1.34
N LEU A 66 -1.72 2.61 -0.21
CA LEU A 66 -0.83 3.09 0.82
C LEU A 66 -0.48 1.88 1.66
N PHE A 67 0.79 1.54 1.75
CA PHE A 67 1.29 0.68 2.80
C PHE A 67 1.86 1.54 3.91
N GLN A 68 1.50 1.25 5.15
CA GLN A 68 2.08 1.88 6.33
C GLN A 68 2.51 0.81 7.31
N TYR A 69 3.73 0.96 7.81
CA TYR A 69 4.17 0.24 8.99
C TYR A 69 4.17 1.17 10.20
N GLY A 70 3.67 0.69 11.33
CA GLY A 70 3.57 1.44 12.57
C GLY A 70 2.36 2.37 12.64
N ILE A 71 2.14 2.99 13.81
CA ILE A 71 1.02 3.90 14.06
C ILE A 71 1.56 5.23 14.58
N ALA A 72 1.13 6.35 14.01
CA ALA A 72 1.68 7.67 14.34
C ALA A 72 1.60 7.98 15.85
N ASN A 73 0.48 7.72 16.50
CA ASN A 73 0.33 7.94 17.95
C ASN A 73 1.33 7.13 18.79
N ALA A 74 1.58 5.87 18.44
CA ALA A 74 2.56 5.04 19.12
C ALA A 74 3.98 5.58 18.90
N PHE A 75 4.29 5.92 17.65
CA PHE A 75 5.57 6.48 17.25
C PHE A 75 5.89 7.77 18.00
N ILE A 76 5.00 8.76 17.99
CA ILE A 76 5.24 10.06 18.65
C ILE A 76 5.34 9.96 20.18
N GLU A 77 4.82 8.88 20.78
CA GLU A 77 4.90 8.62 22.22
C GLU A 77 6.15 7.80 22.63
N GLY A 78 7.08 7.56 21.71
CA GLY A 78 8.40 6.99 22.03
C GLY A 78 8.62 5.56 21.56
N LEU A 79 7.71 4.95 20.79
CA LEU A 79 7.93 3.63 20.20
C LEU A 79 8.78 3.76 18.93
N TYR A 80 10.07 4.04 19.12
CA TYR A 80 11.04 4.32 18.04
C TYR A 80 11.76 3.08 17.49
N GLU A 81 11.40 1.89 17.95
CA GLU A 81 11.98 0.63 17.45
C GLU A 81 10.91 -0.18 16.72
N GLY A 82 11.13 -0.39 15.42
CA GLY A 82 10.38 -1.33 14.61
C GLY A 82 11.23 -2.50 14.11
N HIS A 83 10.56 -3.46 13.47
CA HIS A 83 11.17 -4.69 12.97
C HIS A 83 11.18 -4.78 11.44
N LEU A 84 10.32 -4.02 10.75
CA LEU A 84 10.28 -3.99 9.29
C LEU A 84 11.55 -3.33 8.75
N SER A 85 12.26 -4.03 7.86
CA SER A 85 13.42 -3.50 7.16
C SER A 85 13.02 -2.60 5.98
N ILE A 86 13.93 -1.74 5.53
CA ILE A 86 13.73 -0.90 4.34
C ILE A 86 13.57 -1.77 3.08
N ASP A 87 14.28 -2.89 2.97
CA ASP A 87 14.11 -3.84 1.87
C ASP A 87 12.72 -4.49 1.84
N GLU A 88 12.11 -4.73 3.00
CA GLU A 88 10.72 -5.22 3.08
C GLU A 88 9.72 -4.10 2.77
N LEU A 89 9.91 -2.91 3.34
CA LEU A 89 9.07 -1.73 3.09
C LEU A 89 8.96 -1.43 1.59
N LYS A 90 10.09 -1.43 0.87
CA LYS A 90 10.16 -1.15 -0.57
C LYS A 90 9.43 -2.18 -1.46
N LYS A 91 9.08 -3.37 -0.95
CA LYS A 91 8.24 -4.33 -1.69
C LYS A 91 6.82 -3.81 -1.88
N HIS A 92 6.41 -2.82 -1.09
CA HIS A 92 5.06 -2.25 -1.12
C HIS A 92 4.94 -0.93 -1.87
N GLY A 93 6.07 -0.30 -2.26
CA GLY A 93 6.05 0.97 -2.96
C GLY A 93 7.44 1.50 -3.27
N ASP A 94 7.50 2.40 -4.26
CA ASP A 94 8.72 3.06 -4.74
C ASP A 94 8.81 4.53 -4.30
N PHE A 95 7.79 5.02 -3.58
CA PHE A 95 7.66 6.40 -3.15
C PHE A 95 7.15 6.46 -1.72
N GLY A 96 7.82 7.19 -0.84
CA GLY A 96 7.31 7.41 0.50
C GLY A 96 8.22 8.15 1.47
N ILE A 97 7.78 8.23 2.71
CA ILE A 97 8.48 8.89 3.82
C ILE A 97 8.31 8.12 5.12
N GLY A 98 9.13 8.43 6.11
CA GLY A 98 9.05 7.86 7.44
C GLY A 98 10.24 8.24 8.32
N ALA A 99 10.44 7.50 9.39
CA ALA A 99 11.63 7.61 10.23
C ALA A 99 12.41 6.28 10.24
N PRO A 100 13.74 6.30 10.28
CA PRO A 100 14.52 5.11 10.64
C PRO A 100 14.36 4.80 12.13
N ASN A 101 14.75 3.59 12.54
CA ASN A 101 14.79 3.20 13.95
C ASN A 101 15.55 4.21 14.80
N LEU A 102 15.10 4.36 16.04
CA LEU A 102 15.65 5.30 17.02
C LEU A 102 15.53 6.76 16.60
N ILE A 103 14.65 7.09 15.64
CA ILE A 103 14.50 8.43 15.04
C ILE A 103 15.85 9.02 14.60
N ASP A 104 16.74 8.17 14.06
CA ASP A 104 18.04 8.58 13.54
C ASP A 104 17.92 9.37 12.23
N GLY A 105 17.35 10.56 12.32
CA GLY A 105 17.04 11.42 11.20
C GLY A 105 15.74 11.06 10.51
N GLU A 106 15.72 11.24 9.19
CA GLU A 106 14.51 11.21 8.36
C GLU A 106 14.69 10.25 7.19
N LEU A 107 13.65 9.48 6.87
CA LEU A 107 13.64 8.52 5.77
C LEU A 107 12.82 9.06 4.60
N THR A 108 13.38 9.02 3.39
CA THR A 108 12.70 9.39 2.14
C THR A 108 12.95 8.32 1.09
N ILE A 109 11.89 7.91 0.38
CA ILE A 109 11.97 6.88 -0.65
C ILE A 109 11.50 7.48 -1.96
N VAL A 110 12.36 7.42 -2.98
CA VAL A 110 12.09 7.95 -4.32
C VAL A 110 12.62 6.97 -5.35
N ASP A 111 11.78 6.63 -6.33
CA ASP A 111 12.10 5.70 -7.42
C ASP A 111 12.69 4.37 -6.90
N GLY A 112 12.18 3.89 -5.75
CA GLY A 112 12.59 2.64 -5.12
C GLY A 112 13.92 2.69 -4.35
N ILE A 113 14.55 3.86 -4.26
CA ILE A 113 15.78 4.08 -3.49
C ILE A 113 15.42 4.81 -2.20
N ALA A 114 15.92 4.30 -1.08
CA ALA A 114 15.70 4.89 0.24
C ALA A 114 16.90 5.76 0.63
N TYR A 115 16.64 6.93 1.20
CA TYR A 115 17.63 7.88 1.65
C TYR A 115 17.38 8.24 3.11
N GLN A 116 18.46 8.31 3.89
CA GLN A 116 18.45 8.76 5.28
C GLN A 116 19.11 10.13 5.37
N SER A 117 18.39 11.12 5.87
CA SER A 117 18.93 12.45 6.18
C SER A 117 19.14 12.57 7.68
N ASN A 118 20.39 12.63 8.14
CA ASN A 118 20.74 12.56 9.56
C ASN A 118 20.86 13.94 10.23
N ALA A 119 20.99 13.96 11.57
CA ALA A 119 21.18 15.19 12.35
C ALA A 119 22.51 15.93 12.12
N LYS A 120 23.40 15.44 11.25
CA LYS A 120 24.60 16.17 10.79
C LYS A 120 24.36 16.89 9.46
N GLY A 121 23.15 16.80 8.90
CA GLY A 121 22.79 17.41 7.62
C GLY A 121 23.27 16.61 6.42
N GLN A 122 23.67 15.35 6.62
CA GLN A 122 24.13 14.48 5.55
C GLN A 122 22.97 13.60 5.09
N THR A 123 22.74 13.55 3.79
CA THR A 123 21.86 12.56 3.18
C THR A 123 22.67 11.49 2.48
N ILE A 124 22.37 10.24 2.79
CA ILE A 124 22.99 9.05 2.18
C ILE A 124 21.92 8.04 1.79
N GLU A 125 22.25 7.14 0.87
CA GLU A 125 21.41 5.97 0.63
C GLU A 125 21.34 5.12 1.89
N ALA A 126 20.13 4.79 2.31
CA ALA A 126 19.86 4.00 3.50
C ALA A 126 20.14 2.51 3.23
N PRO A 127 20.96 1.84 4.06
CA PRO A 127 21.16 0.40 3.93
C PRO A 127 19.82 -0.34 4.07
N GLY A 128 19.53 -1.29 3.18
CA GLY A 128 18.26 -2.00 3.14
C GLY A 128 17.87 -2.73 4.44
N GLN A 129 18.86 -3.07 5.26
CA GLN A 129 18.69 -3.80 6.53
C GLN A 129 18.33 -2.88 7.71
N ILE A 130 18.47 -1.56 7.57
CA ILE A 130 17.98 -0.67 8.63
C ILE A 130 16.47 -0.86 8.76
N LYS A 131 15.97 -0.65 9.97
CA LYS A 131 14.57 -0.86 10.31
C LYS A 131 13.86 0.47 10.48
N THR A 132 12.54 0.45 10.40
CA THR A 132 11.69 1.61 10.66
C THR A 132 10.62 1.30 11.71
N PRO A 133 10.31 2.22 12.64
CA PRO A 133 9.17 2.12 13.53
C PRO A 133 7.90 2.72 12.91
N PHE A 134 8.05 3.60 11.91
CA PHE A 134 6.97 4.32 11.28
C PHE A 134 7.39 4.80 9.89
N ALA A 135 6.76 4.26 8.85
CA ALA A 135 6.96 4.68 7.47
C ALA A 135 5.74 4.34 6.64
N PHE A 136 5.54 5.06 5.55
CA PHE A 136 4.45 4.81 4.61
C PHE A 136 4.87 5.07 3.17
N VAL A 137 4.52 4.12 2.30
CA VAL A 137 4.92 4.07 0.90
C VAL A 137 3.74 3.73 -0.01
N THR A 138 3.87 4.07 -1.28
CA THR A 138 2.97 3.65 -2.35
C THR A 138 3.75 3.49 -3.66
N THR A 139 3.14 2.87 -4.66
CA THR A 139 3.63 2.97 -6.04
C THR A 139 3.20 4.30 -6.61
N PHE A 140 4.15 5.16 -6.95
CA PHE A 140 3.87 6.50 -7.47
C PHE A 140 3.78 6.52 -8.99
N LYS A 141 2.67 7.05 -9.48
CA LYS A 141 2.47 7.32 -10.90
C LYS A 141 1.55 8.52 -11.01
N ALA A 142 2.11 9.65 -11.42
CA ALA A 142 1.34 10.88 -11.55
C ALA A 142 0.13 10.66 -12.46
N ASP A 143 -1.06 10.92 -11.94
CA ASP A 143 -2.31 11.01 -12.72
C ASP A 143 -2.68 12.48 -13.01
N THR A 144 -2.12 13.40 -12.23
CA THR A 144 -2.34 14.84 -12.32
C THR A 144 -1.01 15.57 -12.21
N THR A 145 -0.79 16.56 -13.07
CA THR A 145 0.39 17.44 -13.02
C THR A 145 -0.04 18.90 -13.10
N LEU A 146 0.46 19.72 -12.19
CA LEU A 146 0.12 21.14 -12.04
C LEU A 146 1.40 21.97 -11.96
N LEU A 147 1.34 23.20 -12.46
CA LEU A 147 2.43 24.17 -12.37
C LEU A 147 2.06 25.27 -11.40
N LEU A 148 3.00 25.64 -10.53
CA LEU A 148 2.80 26.67 -9.52
C LEU A 148 3.98 27.64 -9.52
N ALA A 149 3.72 28.86 -9.99
CA ALA A 149 4.77 29.81 -10.34
C ALA A 149 5.54 30.38 -9.14
N ASN A 150 4.85 30.91 -8.12
CA ASN A 150 5.51 31.58 -7.00
C ASN A 150 4.90 31.14 -5.67
N VAL A 151 5.77 30.81 -4.71
CA VAL A 151 5.45 30.41 -3.34
C VAL A 151 6.30 31.22 -2.37
N GLN A 152 5.64 32.00 -1.52
CA GLN A 152 6.29 32.85 -0.52
C GLN A 152 6.53 32.14 0.81
N ASN A 153 5.76 31.09 1.12
CA ASN A 153 5.94 30.26 2.31
C ASN A 153 5.22 28.90 2.19
N ILE A 154 5.50 28.01 3.13
CA ILE A 154 4.92 26.65 3.16
C ILE A 154 3.39 26.64 3.34
N ASP A 155 2.84 27.55 4.15
CA ASP A 155 1.39 27.60 4.41
C ASP A 155 0.61 27.99 3.15
N GLU A 156 1.16 28.92 2.35
CA GLU A 156 0.63 29.29 1.05
C GLU A 156 0.65 28.10 0.08
N LEU A 157 1.77 27.38 -0.01
CA LEU A 157 1.87 26.18 -0.85
C LEU A 157 0.83 25.14 -0.44
N PHE A 158 0.74 24.86 0.87
CA PHE A 158 -0.17 23.86 1.41
C PHE A 158 -1.61 24.24 1.11
N THR A 159 -2.01 25.48 1.39
CA THR A 159 -3.37 26.00 1.08
C THR A 159 -3.70 25.84 -0.40
N ARG A 160 -2.76 26.16 -1.30
CA ARG A 160 -2.96 26.02 -2.74
C ARG A 160 -3.10 24.57 -3.18
N ILE A 161 -2.19 23.68 -2.77
CA ILE A 161 -2.28 22.23 -3.07
C ILE A 161 -3.63 21.69 -2.62
N GLU A 162 -3.97 21.98 -1.38
CA GLU A 162 -5.20 21.57 -0.75
C GLU A 162 -6.44 22.00 -1.54
N SER A 163 -6.48 23.25 -2.01
CA SER A 163 -7.58 23.76 -2.84
C SER A 163 -7.72 23.07 -4.20
N LEU A 164 -6.66 22.39 -4.67
CA LEU A 164 -6.60 21.68 -5.94
C LEU A 164 -6.97 20.19 -5.79
N LEU A 165 -7.03 19.66 -4.57
CA LEU A 165 -7.38 18.26 -4.34
C LEU A 165 -8.88 18.03 -4.61
N PRO A 166 -9.25 17.06 -5.46
CA PRO A 166 -10.64 16.84 -5.86
C PRO A 166 -11.52 16.32 -4.72
N ASN A 167 -10.93 15.64 -3.72
CA ASN A 167 -11.64 15.07 -2.59
C ASN A 167 -10.81 15.20 -1.30
N ARG A 168 -11.28 15.99 -0.34
CA ARG A 168 -10.61 16.19 0.96
C ARG A 168 -10.52 14.94 1.85
N ASN A 169 -11.28 13.90 1.52
CA ASN A 169 -11.25 12.61 2.20
C ASN A 169 -10.42 11.56 1.43
N GLY A 170 -9.76 11.95 0.33
CA GLY A 170 -8.81 11.10 -0.38
C GLY A 170 -7.45 11.06 0.30
N ILE A 171 -6.67 10.01 -0.01
CA ILE A 171 -5.24 9.93 0.29
C ILE A 171 -4.51 10.27 -1.00
N TYR A 172 -3.51 11.15 -0.92
CA TYR A 172 -2.72 11.54 -2.10
C TYR A 172 -1.24 11.43 -1.80
N ALA A 173 -0.49 10.85 -2.73
CA ALA A 173 0.96 11.00 -2.78
C ALA A 173 1.31 12.18 -3.70
N LEU A 174 2.26 13.02 -3.30
CA LEU A 174 2.62 14.23 -4.03
C LEU A 174 4.14 14.34 -4.17
N ARG A 175 4.60 14.48 -5.41
CA ARG A 175 5.97 14.88 -5.73
C ARG A 175 5.96 16.33 -6.17
N ILE A 176 6.76 17.18 -5.53
CA ILE A 176 6.84 18.61 -5.85
C ILE A 176 8.29 18.93 -6.23
N GLY A 177 8.57 18.97 -7.52
CA GLY A 177 9.90 19.25 -8.06
C GLY A 177 10.09 20.72 -8.40
N GLY A 178 11.30 21.23 -8.21
CA GLY A 178 11.69 22.56 -8.68
C GLY A 178 12.85 23.17 -7.90
N LEU A 179 13.11 24.45 -8.20
CA LEU A 179 14.14 25.22 -7.53
C LEU A 179 13.59 25.92 -6.28
N PHE A 180 14.07 25.51 -5.11
CA PHE A 180 13.72 26.11 -3.84
C PHE A 180 14.72 27.23 -3.54
N SER A 181 14.27 28.49 -3.61
CA SER A 181 15.08 29.65 -3.25
C SER A 181 15.55 29.57 -1.80
N LYS A 182 14.65 29.12 -0.91
CA LYS A 182 14.96 28.71 0.46
C LYS A 182 14.23 27.41 0.77
N MET A 183 14.91 26.49 1.43
CA MET A 183 14.34 25.26 1.96
C MET A 183 14.91 25.04 3.36
N ARG A 184 14.03 24.93 4.35
CA ARG A 184 14.39 24.59 5.72
C ARG A 184 13.91 23.19 6.02
N THR A 185 14.84 22.29 6.30
CA THR A 185 14.53 20.93 6.76
C THR A 185 14.92 20.75 8.23
N ARG A 186 14.47 19.64 8.82
CA ARG A 186 14.97 19.16 10.11
C ARG A 186 15.35 17.68 10.04
N ALA A 187 16.12 17.24 11.04
CA ALA A 187 16.34 15.84 11.37
C ALA A 187 16.61 15.67 12.88
N PHE A 188 16.20 14.53 13.46
CA PHE A 188 16.53 14.18 14.85
C PHE A 188 17.85 13.41 14.94
N PRO A 189 18.62 13.57 16.04
CA PRO A 189 19.70 12.64 16.35
C PRO A 189 19.11 11.31 16.84
N ALA A 190 19.81 10.21 16.58
CA ALA A 190 19.44 8.90 17.10
C ALA A 190 19.25 8.90 18.62
N MET A 191 18.20 8.22 19.09
CA MET A 191 18.01 7.96 20.51
C MET A 191 18.99 6.90 21.01
N VAL A 192 19.67 7.20 22.10
CA VAL A 192 20.74 6.35 22.66
C VAL A 192 20.37 5.69 23.98
N GLN A 193 19.27 6.08 24.62
CA GLN A 193 18.91 5.61 25.96
C GLN A 193 17.40 5.40 26.12
N LYS A 194 17.03 4.21 26.62
CA LYS A 194 15.67 3.90 27.08
C LYS A 194 15.44 4.36 28.54
N PRO A 195 14.19 4.66 28.94
CA PRO A 195 12.99 4.75 28.08
C PRO A 195 13.05 5.97 27.16
N TYR A 196 12.59 5.82 25.92
CA TYR A 196 12.53 6.92 24.97
C TYR A 196 11.43 7.91 25.39
N ARG A 197 11.73 9.20 25.33
CA ARG A 197 10.76 10.26 25.66
C ARG A 197 9.82 10.48 24.46
N PRO A 198 8.56 10.94 24.69
CA PRO A 198 7.70 11.38 23.60
C PRO A 198 8.37 12.45 22.72
N LEU A 199 8.07 12.45 21.43
CA LEU A 199 8.73 13.29 20.42
C LEU A 199 8.52 14.79 20.69
N ALA A 200 7.37 15.16 21.27
CA ALA A 200 7.08 16.53 21.71
C ALA A 200 8.03 17.03 22.82
N LYS A 201 8.73 16.13 23.52
CA LYS A 201 9.75 16.43 24.54
C LYS A 201 11.19 16.38 24.00
N LEU A 202 11.35 16.16 22.70
CA LEU A 202 12.64 16.08 22.01
C LEU A 202 12.83 17.22 21.00
N LEU A 203 11.87 18.14 20.87
CA LEU A 203 11.91 19.23 19.87
C LEU A 203 13.13 20.15 20.04
N ASP A 204 13.71 20.22 21.23
CA ASP A 204 14.96 20.94 21.52
C ASP A 204 16.21 20.23 20.96
N GLN A 205 16.11 18.95 20.59
CA GLN A 205 17.21 18.13 20.07
C GLN A 205 17.24 18.06 18.53
N GLN A 206 16.14 18.40 17.87
CA GLN A 206 16.09 18.41 16.39
C GLN A 206 17.10 19.42 15.83
N GLN A 207 17.76 19.06 14.75
CA GLN A 207 18.67 19.93 14.02
C GLN A 207 17.95 20.49 12.81
N PHE A 208 18.08 21.80 12.57
CA PHE A 208 17.52 22.47 11.40
C PHE A 208 18.63 22.77 10.39
N PHE A 209 18.31 22.64 9.11
CA PHE A 209 19.22 22.92 8.01
C PHE A 209 18.59 23.92 7.04
N GLU A 210 19.34 24.97 6.71
CA GLU A 210 18.92 26.00 5.76
C GLU A 210 19.63 25.74 4.42
N LEU A 211 18.86 25.34 3.40
CA LEU A 211 19.31 25.04 2.05
C LEU A 211 18.87 26.19 1.13
N ASN A 212 19.84 26.90 0.53
CA ASN A 212 19.55 28.07 -0.30
C ASN A 212 19.82 27.79 -1.77
N GLY A 213 18.86 28.11 -2.65
CA GLY A 213 18.99 27.88 -4.09
C GLY A 213 19.15 26.41 -4.45
N MET A 214 18.39 25.53 -3.78
CA MET A 214 18.53 24.08 -3.90
C MET A 214 17.53 23.53 -4.91
N ASP A 215 18.02 22.78 -5.88
CA ASP A 215 17.18 21.97 -6.76
C ASP A 215 16.90 20.60 -6.14
N GLY A 216 15.67 20.12 -6.28
CA GLY A 216 15.27 18.85 -5.72
C GLY A 216 13.75 18.65 -5.75
N ALA A 217 13.28 17.74 -4.91
CA ALA A 217 11.87 17.44 -4.80
C ALA A 217 11.42 17.28 -3.34
N MET A 218 10.21 17.77 -3.07
CA MET A 218 9.46 17.34 -1.89
C MET A 218 8.71 16.06 -2.21
N ILE A 219 8.77 15.12 -1.28
CA ILE A 219 8.20 13.77 -1.35
C ILE A 219 7.29 13.64 -0.16
N GLY A 220 6.01 13.37 -0.37
CA GLY A 220 5.08 13.39 0.73
C GLY A 220 3.66 13.04 0.36
N PHE A 221 2.78 13.25 1.33
CA PHE A 221 1.40 12.83 1.24
C PHE A 221 0.45 13.88 1.81
N TYR A 222 -0.78 13.85 1.30
CA TYR A 222 -1.94 14.36 2.00
C TYR A 222 -2.70 13.20 2.63
N MET A 223 -2.92 13.27 3.96
CA MET A 223 -3.73 12.30 4.70
C MET A 223 -5.04 12.93 5.18
N PRO A 224 -6.19 12.26 4.94
CA PRO A 224 -7.50 12.77 5.35
C PRO A 224 -7.71 12.69 6.87
N GLY A 225 -8.58 13.56 7.40
CA GLY A 225 -8.78 13.72 8.84
C GLY A 225 -9.23 12.45 9.61
N TYR A 226 -9.91 11.50 8.94
CA TYR A 226 -10.33 10.25 9.58
C TYR A 226 -9.17 9.31 9.92
N LEU A 227 -7.96 9.57 9.40
CA LEU A 227 -6.75 8.84 9.76
C LEU A 227 -5.98 9.48 10.92
N SER A 228 -6.55 10.48 11.59
CA SER A 228 -5.92 11.14 12.74
C SER A 228 -5.46 10.14 13.80
N GLY A 229 -4.17 10.20 14.14
CA GLY A 229 -3.51 9.32 15.10
C GLY A 229 -3.08 7.96 14.54
N ILE A 230 -3.69 7.50 13.44
CA ILE A 230 -3.17 6.37 12.64
C ILE A 230 -1.98 6.85 11.81
N ASN A 231 -2.15 7.97 11.11
CA ASN A 231 -1.10 8.68 10.37
C ASN A 231 -1.11 10.18 10.78
N ILE A 232 -0.22 10.96 10.18
CA ILE A 232 -0.13 12.41 10.27
C ILE A 232 -1.09 13.03 9.26
N THR A 233 -2.17 13.66 9.73
CA THR A 233 -3.22 14.27 8.88
C THR A 233 -2.77 15.57 8.24
N GLY A 234 -3.28 15.87 7.05
CA GLY A 234 -2.89 17.03 6.26
C GLY A 234 -1.68 16.72 5.38
N LEU A 235 -0.98 17.77 4.96
CA LEU A 235 0.23 17.66 4.13
C LEU A 235 1.47 17.41 4.98
N HIS A 236 2.22 16.37 4.64
CA HIS A 236 3.48 15.98 5.28
C HIS A 236 4.51 15.65 4.20
N PHE A 237 5.64 16.37 4.22
CA PHE A 237 6.69 16.25 3.21
C PHE A 237 8.08 16.12 3.80
N HIS A 238 8.90 15.28 3.17
CA HIS A 238 10.35 15.33 3.25
C HIS A 238 10.91 15.95 1.97
N PHE A 239 12.12 16.48 2.03
CA PHE A 239 12.85 17.01 0.89
C PHE A 239 14.06 16.12 0.56
N LEU A 240 14.40 16.05 -0.72
CA LEU A 240 15.59 15.42 -1.24
C LEU A 240 16.17 16.26 -2.39
N SER A 241 17.42 16.69 -2.25
CA SER A 241 18.13 17.43 -3.30
C SER A 241 18.36 16.56 -4.55
N THR A 242 18.51 17.19 -5.71
CA THR A 242 18.79 16.49 -6.98
C THR A 242 20.09 15.69 -6.91
N ASP A 243 21.13 16.22 -6.23
CA ASP A 243 22.41 15.56 -6.03
C ASP A 243 22.41 14.50 -4.90
N ARG A 244 21.27 14.32 -4.21
CA ARG A 244 21.06 13.34 -3.13
C ARG A 244 21.93 13.55 -1.88
N THR A 245 22.51 14.72 -1.70
CA THR A 245 23.40 15.02 -0.56
C THR A 245 22.72 15.74 0.61
N ALA A 246 21.54 16.33 0.38
CA ALA A 246 20.78 17.07 1.38
C ALA A 246 19.29 16.70 1.35
N GLY A 247 18.64 16.78 2.51
CA GLY A 247 17.25 16.37 2.68
C GLY A 247 16.72 16.60 4.08
N GLY A 248 15.64 15.89 4.42
CA GLY A 248 15.01 15.88 5.75
C GLY A 248 13.56 16.30 5.73
N HIS A 249 12.93 16.37 6.91
CA HIS A 249 11.54 16.77 7.07
C HIS A 249 11.37 18.25 6.77
N VAL A 250 10.42 18.62 5.90
CA VAL A 250 10.24 20.01 5.45
C VAL A 250 9.56 20.85 6.53
N VAL A 251 10.16 21.98 6.88
CA VAL A 251 9.67 22.91 7.90
C VAL A 251 9.21 24.23 7.27
N ALA A 252 9.97 24.77 6.33
CA ALA A 252 9.64 26.02 5.65
C ALA A 252 10.30 26.07 4.27
N LEU A 253 9.76 26.86 3.35
CA LEU A 253 10.35 27.05 2.04
C LEU A 253 9.90 28.35 1.38
N THR A 254 10.67 28.80 0.40
CA THR A 254 10.23 29.69 -0.68
C THR A 254 10.71 29.10 -2.00
N ALA A 255 9.88 29.16 -3.03
CA ALA A 255 10.19 28.50 -4.29
C ALA A 255 9.49 29.16 -5.48
N GLN A 256 10.03 28.86 -6.66
CA GLN A 256 9.49 29.34 -7.93
C GLN A 256 9.39 28.18 -8.92
N ASN A 257 8.39 28.25 -9.80
CA ASN A 257 8.14 27.33 -10.91
C ASN A 257 8.13 25.86 -10.47
N LEU A 258 7.33 25.56 -9.45
CA LEU A 258 7.15 24.20 -8.95
C LEU A 258 6.29 23.39 -9.92
N THR A 259 6.68 22.14 -10.11
CA THR A 259 5.86 21.10 -10.75
C THR A 259 5.31 20.19 -9.65
N ILE A 260 3.98 20.14 -9.53
CA ILE A 260 3.28 19.31 -8.56
C ILE A 260 2.68 18.12 -9.31
N GLU A 261 3.13 16.93 -8.95
CA GLU A 261 2.64 15.66 -9.49
C GLU A 261 1.90 14.91 -8.38
N ILE A 262 0.71 14.39 -8.70
CA ILE A 262 -0.20 13.80 -7.72
C ILE A 262 -0.61 12.40 -8.17
N THR A 263 -0.71 11.48 -7.21
CA THR A 263 -1.33 10.16 -7.36
C THR A 263 -2.40 10.00 -6.29
N GLU A 264 -3.66 9.75 -6.69
CA GLU A 264 -4.72 9.38 -5.74
C GLU A 264 -4.59 7.90 -5.31
N VAL A 265 -4.57 7.67 -4.00
CA VAL A 265 -4.45 6.34 -3.40
C VAL A 265 -5.80 5.93 -2.79
N LYS A 266 -6.31 4.75 -3.19
CA LYS A 266 -7.70 4.31 -2.86
C LYS A 266 -7.78 3.17 -1.87
N SER A 267 -6.65 2.64 -1.44
CA SER A 267 -6.59 1.50 -0.53
C SER A 267 -5.49 1.72 0.47
N PHE A 268 -5.69 1.21 1.68
CA PHE A 268 -4.77 1.38 2.78
C PHE A 268 -4.52 0.03 3.46
N LEU A 269 -3.26 -0.37 3.52
CA LEU A 269 -2.78 -1.54 4.23
C LEU A 269 -1.89 -1.05 5.39
N LEU A 270 -2.34 -1.34 6.61
CA LEU A 270 -1.62 -1.01 7.84
C LEU A 270 -1.03 -2.28 8.43
N GLU A 271 0.30 -2.28 8.62
CA GLU A 271 1.03 -3.29 9.38
C GLU A 271 1.47 -2.70 10.72
N THR A 272 1.15 -3.40 11.81
CA THR A 272 1.47 -2.96 13.17
C THR A 272 2.76 -3.58 13.68
N SER A 273 3.47 -2.87 14.56
CA SER A 273 4.65 -3.40 15.23
C SER A 273 4.32 -4.61 16.11
N GLU A 274 5.17 -5.63 16.08
CA GLU A 274 5.04 -6.82 16.93
C GLU A 274 5.77 -6.70 18.27
N THR A 275 6.37 -5.54 18.56
CA THR A 275 7.14 -5.31 19.78
C THR A 275 6.27 -5.41 21.05
N ALA A 276 6.88 -5.85 22.15
CA ALA A 276 6.19 -5.91 23.45
C ALA A 276 5.72 -4.52 23.93
N ASP A 277 6.46 -3.46 23.59
CA ASP A 277 6.08 -2.08 23.91
C ASP A 277 4.81 -1.67 23.15
N PHE A 278 4.69 -2.03 21.87
CA PHE A 278 3.47 -1.80 21.09
C PHE A 278 2.27 -2.59 21.64
N GLN A 279 2.45 -3.87 21.98
CA GLN A 279 1.37 -4.70 22.54
C GLN A 279 0.82 -4.17 23.86
N LYS A 280 1.63 -3.43 24.63
CA LYS A 280 1.26 -2.83 25.91
C LYS A 280 0.80 -1.37 25.79
N PHE A 281 0.99 -0.76 24.63
CA PHE A 281 0.71 0.66 24.39
C PHE A 281 -0.80 0.95 24.50
N GLN A 282 -1.14 2.02 25.22
CA GLN A 282 -2.53 2.43 25.42
C GLN A 282 -2.88 3.58 24.46
N PHE A 283 -3.59 3.27 23.38
CA PHE A 283 -4.02 4.27 22.39
C PHE A 283 -5.14 5.19 22.89
N ILE A 284 -5.97 4.72 23.83
CA ILE A 284 -7.10 5.48 24.39
C ILE A 284 -6.69 6.00 25.77
N GLY A 285 -6.85 7.30 25.99
CA GLY A 285 -6.46 7.97 27.25
C GLY A 285 -5.00 8.42 27.32
N GLY A 286 -4.21 8.16 26.28
CA GLY A 286 -2.87 8.73 26.07
C GLY A 286 -2.90 10.16 25.52
N ASN A 287 -1.79 10.89 25.65
CA ASN A 287 -1.68 12.33 25.41
C ASN A 287 -1.54 12.68 23.91
N SER A 288 -2.54 12.38 23.08
CA SER A 288 -2.51 12.50 21.61
C SER A 288 -2.47 13.94 21.04
N SER A 289 -2.24 14.96 21.87
CA SER A 289 -2.33 16.39 21.50
C SER A 289 -1.05 16.97 20.86
N GLY A 290 0.01 16.18 20.66
CA GLY A 290 1.33 16.67 20.23
C GLY A 290 1.60 16.69 18.72
N LEU A 291 0.82 15.97 17.91
CA LEU A 291 1.21 15.61 16.53
C LEU A 291 1.42 16.84 15.63
N GLN A 292 0.49 17.79 15.59
CA GLN A 292 0.67 19.02 14.78
C GLN A 292 1.85 19.89 15.24
N LYS A 293 2.14 19.92 16.56
CA LYS A 293 3.27 20.70 17.09
C LYS A 293 4.60 20.10 16.64
N ILE A 294 4.68 18.77 16.65
CA ILE A 294 5.87 18.02 16.21
C ILE A 294 6.15 18.28 14.73
N GLU A 295 5.15 18.16 13.86
CA GLU A 295 5.33 18.28 12.40
C GLU A 295 5.69 19.70 11.94
N LYS A 296 5.24 20.72 12.69
CA LYS A 296 5.57 22.13 12.40
C LYS A 296 6.90 22.59 13.01
N GLY A 297 7.62 21.70 13.72
CA GLY A 297 8.87 22.05 14.42
C GLY A 297 8.69 23.08 15.54
N GLY A 298 7.52 23.12 16.19
CA GLY A 298 7.15 24.21 17.10
C GLY A 298 7.92 24.22 18.43
N ASN A 299 8.35 25.42 18.85
CA ASN A 299 8.60 25.75 20.27
C ASN A 299 7.28 26.01 20.99
#